data_AF-A0A925P095-F1
#
_entry.id   AF-A0A925P095-F1
#
_cell.length_a   1.000
_cell.length_b   1.000
_cell.length_c   1.000
_cell.angle_alpha   90.00
_cell.angle_beta   90.00
_cell.angle_gamma   90.00
#
_symmetry.space_group_name_H-M   'P 1'
#
loop_
_entity.id
_entity.type
_entity.pdbx_description
1 polymer ?
#
loop_
_entity_poly.entity_id
_entity_poly.type
_entity_poly.pdbx_seq_one_letter_code
_entity_poly.pdbx_strand_id
1 'polypeptide(L)'
;MGNQRHLVRALGLGYVVIFVVANIIGSGVYKKIAPMAAELHSSVWILAAWVVGGIITLFGALSNAEVAGLLADTGGDFVYFKKIYNRFFAFLYGWSLFTVIQTATISSLAYVFAQSLNSIVTIPEVLPSLEHFTLGGVFYPFHDFGVKLVAIV
;
A
#
# COMPACT_ATOMS: atom_id res chain seq x y z
N MET A 1 -9.70 -10.07 42.71
CA MET A 1 -10.78 -9.77 41.75
C MET A 1 -10.28 -8.67 40.83
N GLY A 2 -9.82 -9.03 39.62
CA GLY A 2 -9.14 -8.11 38.71
C GLY A 2 -10.12 -7.13 38.09
N ASN A 3 -9.87 -5.83 38.30
CA ASN A 3 -10.63 -4.72 37.72
C ASN A 3 -10.54 -4.79 36.18
N GLN A 4 -11.61 -5.23 35.50
CA GLN A 4 -11.66 -5.22 34.05
C GLN A 4 -11.76 -3.77 33.57
N ARG A 5 -10.64 -3.23 33.07
CA ARG A 5 -10.59 -1.90 32.44
C ARG A 5 -11.45 -1.95 31.18
N HIS A 6 -12.70 -1.51 31.28
CA HIS A 6 -13.56 -1.32 30.12
C HIS A 6 -13.02 -0.16 29.28
N LEU A 7 -12.79 -0.40 27.99
CA LEU A 7 -12.29 0.62 27.08
C LEU A 7 -13.30 1.77 27.02
N VAL A 8 -12.82 3.00 27.18
CA VAL A 8 -13.66 4.20 27.00
C VAL A 8 -13.98 4.30 25.52
N ARG A 9 -15.28 4.38 25.18
CA ARG A 9 -15.74 4.62 23.80
C ARG A 9 -15.45 6.08 23.43
N ALA A 10 -14.19 6.37 23.16
CA ALA A 10 -13.71 7.73 22.87
C ALA A 10 -13.91 8.14 21.41
N LEU A 11 -14.12 7.19 20.50
CA LEU A 11 -14.26 7.45 19.07
C LEU A 11 -15.74 7.44 18.65
N GLY A 12 -16.27 8.61 18.32
CA GLY A 12 -17.59 8.75 17.69
C GLY A 12 -17.54 8.48 16.17
N LEU A 13 -18.70 8.27 15.55
CA LEU A 13 -18.81 7.92 14.12
C LEU A 13 -18.05 8.91 13.21
N GLY A 14 -18.24 10.21 13.41
CA GLY A 14 -17.58 11.25 12.60
C GLY A 14 -16.05 11.18 12.70
N TYR A 15 -15.51 10.95 13.89
CA TYR A 15 -14.06 10.78 14.09
C TYR A 15 -13.52 9.56 13.36
N VAL A 16 -14.24 8.44 13.41
CA VAL A 16 -13.84 7.21 12.70
C VAL A 16 -13.86 7.42 11.20
N VAL A 17 -14.90 8.05 10.64
CA VAL A 17 -15.00 8.35 9.20
C VAL A 17 -13.84 9.22 8.74
N ILE A 18 -13.56 10.33 9.44
CA ILE A 18 -12.46 11.23 9.09
C ILE A 18 -11.12 10.51 9.17
N PHE A 19 -10.90 9.70 10.22
CA PHE A 19 -9.68 8.94 10.40
C PHE A 19 -9.45 7.92 9.26
N VAL A 20 -10.50 7.22 8.83
CA VAL A 20 -10.42 6.27 7.71
C VAL A 20 -10.14 7.01 6.40
N VAL A 21 -10.83 8.11 6.12
CA VAL A 21 -10.59 8.93 4.92
C VAL A 21 -9.14 9.43 4.88
N ALA A 22 -8.61 9.91 6.01
CA ALA A 22 -7.23 10.37 6.10
C ALA A 22 -6.20 9.25 5.89
N ASN A 23 -6.49 8.01 6.30
CA ASN A 23 -5.61 6.86 6.08
C ASN A 23 -5.63 6.37 4.62
N ILE A 24 -6.78 6.45 3.94
CA ILE A 24 -6.94 5.97 2.55
C ILE A 24 -6.33 6.94 1.54
N ILE A 25 -6.45 8.26 1.77
CA ILE A 25 -5.90 9.27 0.87
C ILE A 25 -4.38 9.33 1.05
N GLY A 26 -3.65 8.66 0.16
CA GLY A 26 -2.18 8.62 0.16
C GLY A 26 -1.54 9.12 -1.14
N SER A 27 -0.23 8.89 -1.26
CA SER A 27 0.59 9.29 -2.43
C SER A 27 0.16 8.66 -3.77
N GLY A 28 -0.62 7.59 -3.71
CA GLY A 28 -1.10 6.85 -4.88
C GLY A 28 -1.91 7.71 -5.86
N VAL A 29 -2.70 8.67 -5.37
CA VAL A 29 -3.49 9.56 -6.24
C VAL A 29 -2.60 10.39 -7.16
N TYR A 30 -1.42 10.82 -6.69
CA TYR A 30 -0.50 11.65 -7.47
C TYR A 30 0.36 10.82 -8.43
N LYS A 31 0.81 9.64 -8.01
CA LYS A 31 1.73 8.82 -8.80
C LYS A 31 1.07 7.91 -9.83
N LYS A 32 -0.21 7.55 -9.66
CA LYS A 32 -0.92 6.66 -10.59
C LYS A 32 -1.46 7.37 -11.83
N ILE A 33 -1.69 8.69 -11.78
CA ILE A 33 -2.27 9.43 -12.90
C ILE A 33 -1.33 9.46 -14.11
N ALA A 34 -0.02 9.73 -13.91
CA ALA A 34 0.95 9.81 -14.99
C ALA A 34 1.03 8.52 -15.85
N PRO A 35 1.21 7.31 -15.27
CA PRO A 35 1.21 6.08 -16.07
C PRO A 35 -0.17 5.76 -16.66
N MET A 36 -1.27 6.06 -15.96
CA MET A 36 -2.62 5.90 -16.54
C MET A 36 -2.82 6.78 -17.78
N ALA A 37 -2.35 8.03 -17.74
CA ALA A 37 -2.42 8.94 -18.87
C ALA A 37 -1.53 8.50 -20.05
N ALA A 38 -0.35 7.93 -19.74
CA ALA A 38 0.57 7.39 -20.73
C ALA A 38 0.03 6.15 -21.45
N GLU A 39 -0.80 5.32 -20.80
CA GLU A 39 -1.34 4.09 -21.39
C GLU A 39 -2.74 4.28 -22.02
N LEU A 40 -3.64 5.01 -21.34
CA LEU A 40 -5.04 5.14 -21.79
C LEU A 40 -5.25 6.28 -22.78
N HIS A 41 -4.37 7.29 -22.79
CA HIS A 41 -4.43 8.49 -23.65
C HIS A 41 -5.78 9.25 -23.66
N SER A 42 -6.69 8.98 -22.72
CA SER A 42 -8.04 9.56 -22.70
C SER A 42 -8.52 9.77 -21.27
N SER A 43 -8.93 11.00 -20.96
CA SER A 43 -9.40 11.39 -19.63
C SER A 43 -10.67 10.64 -19.20
N VAL A 44 -11.54 10.29 -20.14
CA VAL A 44 -12.79 9.56 -19.86
C VAL A 44 -12.48 8.17 -19.33
N TRP A 45 -11.55 7.46 -19.97
CA TRP A 45 -11.14 6.12 -19.55
C TRP A 45 -10.43 6.12 -18.20
N ILE A 46 -9.64 7.17 -17.91
CA ILE A 46 -8.97 7.32 -16.60
C ILE A 46 -10.03 7.49 -15.49
N LEU A 47 -11.01 8.38 -15.69
CA LEU A 47 -12.09 8.58 -14.72
C LEU A 47 -12.95 7.33 -14.53
N ALA A 48 -13.26 6.62 -15.62
CA ALA A 48 -13.98 5.35 -15.56
C ALA A 48 -13.22 4.30 -14.73
N ALA A 49 -11.89 4.18 -14.93
CA ALA A 49 -11.06 3.27 -14.14
C ALA A 49 -11.07 3.61 -12.65
N TRP A 50 -11.06 4.90 -12.28
CA TRP A 50 -11.20 5.34 -10.89
C TRP A 50 -12.54 4.97 -10.28
N VAL A 51 -13.64 5.17 -11.02
CA VAL A 51 -14.98 4.80 -10.56
C VAL A 51 -15.09 3.29 -10.35
N VAL A 52 -14.63 2.49 -11.32
CA VAL A 52 -14.63 1.03 -11.19
C VAL A 52 -13.77 0.57 -10.01
N GLY A 53 -12.57 1.13 -9.86
CA GLY A 53 -11.71 0.85 -8.71
C GLY A 53 -12.38 1.17 -7.38
N GLY A 54 -13.05 2.32 -7.28
CA GLY A 54 -13.80 2.72 -6.10
C GLY A 54 -14.94 1.75 -5.75
N ILE A 55 -15.69 1.28 -6.76
CA ILE A 55 -16.77 0.29 -6.56
C ILE A 55 -16.20 -1.04 -6.05
N ILE A 56 -15.10 -1.52 -6.64
CA ILE A 56 -14.45 -2.77 -6.21
C ILE A 56 -13.96 -2.63 -4.75
N THR A 57 -13.32 -1.52 -4.41
CA THR A 57 -12.87 -1.26 -3.03
C THR A 57 -14.04 -1.17 -2.06
N LEU A 58 -15.16 -0.55 -2.45
CA LEU A 58 -16.36 -0.46 -1.61
C LEU A 58 -16.91 -1.86 -1.27
N PHE A 59 -17.06 -2.73 -2.27
CA PHE A 59 -17.50 -4.11 -2.01
C PHE A 59 -16.53 -4.87 -1.12
N GLY A 60 -15.22 -4.75 -1.34
CA GLY A 60 -14.21 -5.35 -0.48
C GLY A 60 -14.27 -4.85 0.96
N ALA A 61 -14.47 -3.55 1.17
CA ALA A 61 -14.60 -2.95 2.49
C ALA A 61 -15.85 -3.44 3.23
N LEU A 62 -16.99 -3.55 2.55
CA LEU A 62 -18.23 -4.05 3.14
C LEU A 62 -18.12 -5.53 3.53
N SER A 63 -17.55 -6.37 2.65
CA SER A 63 -17.32 -7.79 2.97
C SER A 63 -16.37 -7.96 4.15
N ASN A 64 -15.28 -7.18 4.21
CA ASN A 64 -14.37 -7.23 5.35
C ASN A 64 -15.01 -6.70 6.64
N ALA A 65 -15.88 -5.70 6.55
CA ALA A 65 -16.61 -5.18 7.71
C ALA A 65 -17.57 -6.22 8.32
N GLU A 66 -18.23 -7.03 7.48
CA GLU A 66 -19.08 -8.13 7.93
C GLU A 66 -18.26 -9.19 8.68
N VAL A 67 -17.13 -9.62 8.10
CA VAL A 67 -16.23 -10.59 8.73
C VAL A 67 -15.66 -10.05 10.05
N ALA A 68 -15.24 -8.78 10.08
CA ALA A 68 -14.71 -8.14 11.27
C ALA A 68 -15.77 -8.00 12.39
N GLY A 69 -17.03 -7.78 12.02
CA GLY A 69 -18.16 -7.78 12.95
C GLY A 69 -18.47 -9.17 13.51
N LEU A 70 -18.37 -10.22 12.69
CA LEU A 70 -18.61 -11.61 13.10
C LEU A 70 -17.48 -12.17 13.97
N LEU A 71 -16.24 -11.83 13.65
CA LEU A 71 -15.04 -12.34 14.31
C LEU A 71 -14.38 -11.22 15.13
N ALA A 72 -15.05 -10.75 16.18
CA ALA A 72 -14.57 -9.69 17.07
C ALA A 72 -13.41 -10.11 18.00
N ASP A 73 -12.48 -10.93 17.51
CA ASP A 73 -11.28 -11.35 18.22
C ASP A 73 -10.12 -10.39 17.98
N THR A 74 -9.26 -10.25 18.99
CA THR A 74 -8.01 -9.49 18.88
C THR A 74 -6.99 -10.23 18.00
N GLY A 75 -6.43 -9.52 17.02
CA GLY A 75 -5.35 -10.04 16.15
C GLY A 75 -5.58 -9.86 14.64
N GLY A 76 -6.68 -9.21 14.25
CA GLY A 76 -6.95 -8.79 12.88
C GLY A 76 -7.10 -9.95 11.90
N ASP A 77 -6.79 -9.69 10.63
CA ASP A 77 -7.01 -10.64 9.53
C ASP A 77 -6.34 -12.00 9.76
N PHE A 78 -5.16 -12.03 10.38
CA PHE A 78 -4.47 -13.28 10.70
C PHE A 78 -5.33 -14.24 11.54
N VAL A 79 -6.06 -13.70 12.53
CA VAL A 79 -6.95 -14.48 13.38
C VAL A 79 -8.18 -14.93 12.59
N TYR A 80 -8.66 -14.12 11.65
CA TYR A 80 -9.77 -14.49 10.75
C TYR A 80 -9.37 -15.69 9.89
N PHE A 81 -8.20 -15.64 9.25
CA PHE A 81 -7.67 -16.76 8.47
C PHE A 81 -7.47 -18.02 9.32
N LYS A 82 -7.01 -17.87 10.57
CA LYS A 82 -6.83 -19.00 11.48
C LYS A 82 -8.16 -19.68 11.82
N LYS A 83 -9.23 -18.90 12.01
CA LYS A 83 -10.58 -19.43 12.31
C LYS A 83 -11.26 -20.04 11.08
N ILE A 84 -11.14 -19.42 9.91
CA ILE A 84 -11.86 -19.83 8.69
C ILE A 84 -11.15 -20.99 7.97
N TYR A 85 -9.82 -20.93 7.83
CA TYR A 85 -9.06 -21.83 6.94
C TYR A 85 -8.07 -22.78 7.63
N ASN A 86 -7.80 -22.59 8.93
CA ASN A 86 -6.79 -23.26 9.75
C ASN A 86 -5.43 -22.52 9.90
N ARG A 87 -4.61 -23.03 10.84
CA ARG A 87 -3.29 -22.49 11.22
C ARG A 87 -2.27 -22.39 10.07
N PHE A 88 -2.26 -23.33 9.12
CA PHE A 88 -1.33 -23.32 7.98
C PHE A 88 -1.56 -22.11 7.07
N PHE A 89 -2.82 -21.85 6.67
CA PHE A 89 -3.16 -20.69 5.85
C PHE A 89 -2.95 -19.37 6.58
N ALA A 90 -3.25 -19.33 7.89
CA ALA A 90 -2.92 -18.18 8.71
C ALA A 90 -1.41 -17.90 8.75
N PHE A 91 -0.58 -18.94 8.93
CA PHE A 91 0.89 -18.80 8.89
C PHE A 91 1.37 -18.29 7.53
N LEU A 92 0.85 -18.83 6.43
CA LEU A 92 1.23 -18.40 5.09
C LEU A 92 0.85 -16.94 4.84
N TYR A 93 -0.35 -16.53 5.28
CA TYR A 93 -0.78 -15.13 5.23
C TYR A 93 0.15 -14.24 6.05
N GLY A 94 0.43 -14.59 7.31
CA GLY A 94 1.32 -13.83 8.17
C GLY A 94 2.74 -13.71 7.62
N TRP A 95 3.28 -14.80 7.05
CA TRP A 95 4.58 -14.81 6.39
C TRP A 95 4.60 -13.91 5.15
N SER A 96 3.59 -14.00 4.28
CA SER A 96 3.47 -13.14 3.10
C SER A 96 3.30 -11.67 3.47
N LEU A 97 2.49 -11.39 4.51
CA LEU A 97 2.25 -10.05 5.02
C LEU A 97 3.57 -9.41 5.47
N PHE A 98 4.36 -10.14 6.26
CA PHE A 98 5.64 -9.64 6.77
C PHE A 98 6.71 -9.55 5.68
N THR A 99 6.94 -10.61 4.91
CA THR A 99 8.08 -10.70 3.99
C THR A 99 7.87 -9.95 2.68
N VAL A 100 6.62 -9.85 2.19
CA VAL A 100 6.32 -9.32 0.85
C VAL A 100 5.47 -8.06 0.93
N ILE A 101 4.31 -8.11 1.59
CA ILE A 101 3.32 -7.02 1.48
C ILE A 101 3.82 -5.76 2.19
N GLN A 102 4.23 -5.88 3.45
CA GLN A 102 4.66 -4.73 4.25
C GLN A 102 5.99 -4.17 3.75
N THR A 103 6.96 -5.04 3.43
CA THR A 103 8.27 -4.65 2.89
C THR A 103 8.13 -3.95 1.53
N ALA A 104 7.32 -4.48 0.61
CA ALA A 104 7.08 -3.85 -0.69
C ALA A 104 6.36 -2.50 -0.55
N THR A 105 5.42 -2.39 0.39
CA THR A 105 4.71 -1.13 0.65
C THR A 105 5.66 -0.05 1.15
N ILE A 106 6.51 -0.37 2.14
CA ILE A 106 7.50 0.57 2.68
C ILE A 106 8.54 0.94 1.62
N SER A 107 9.07 -0.05 0.89
CA SER A 107 10.05 0.18 -0.18
C SER A 107 9.47 1.03 -1.32
N SER A 108 8.22 0.78 -1.74
CA SER A 108 7.55 1.58 -2.76
C SER A 108 7.34 3.02 -2.30
N LEU A 109 6.92 3.23 -1.05
CA LEU A 109 6.72 4.56 -0.50
C LEU A 109 8.04 5.34 -0.39
N ALA A 110 9.11 4.70 0.08
CA ALA A 110 10.44 5.28 0.15
C ALA A 110 10.98 5.66 -1.24
N TYR A 111 10.77 4.82 -2.25
CA TYR A 111 11.15 5.13 -3.63
C TYR A 111 10.37 6.32 -4.19
N VAL A 112 9.05 6.37 -3.97
CA VAL A 112 8.21 7.50 -4.39
C VAL A 112 8.66 8.80 -3.72
N PHE A 113 9.02 8.74 -2.43
CA PHE A 113 9.57 9.88 -1.71
C PHE A 113 10.90 10.33 -2.31
N ALA A 114 11.87 9.41 -2.49
CA ALA A 114 13.17 9.73 -3.08
C ALA A 114 13.05 10.31 -4.50
N GLN A 115 12.14 9.80 -5.32
CA GLN A 115 11.88 10.33 -6.66
C GLN A 115 11.28 11.74 -6.60
N SER A 116 10.39 11.99 -5.63
CA SER A 116 9.82 13.32 -5.43
C SER A 116 10.86 14.29 -4.88
N LEU A 117 11.78 13.83 -4.01
CA LEU A 117 12.91 14.62 -3.54
C LEU A 117 13.87 14.96 -4.68
N ASN A 118 14.15 14.02 -5.58
CA ASN A 118 14.98 14.25 -6.78
C ASN A 118 14.42 15.37 -7.67
N SER A 119 13.09 15.53 -7.72
CA SER A 119 12.46 16.61 -8.48
C SER A 119 12.67 18.01 -7.88
N ILE A 120 13.06 18.10 -6.60
CA ILE A 120 13.32 19.35 -5.89
C ILE A 120 14.84 19.61 -5.80
N VAL A 121 15.59 18.59 -5.38
CA VAL A 121 17.04 18.60 -5.25
C VAL A 121 17.57 17.52 -6.16
N THR A 122 18.20 17.91 -7.27
CA THR A 122 18.77 16.97 -8.23
C THR A 122 19.82 16.10 -7.53
N ILE A 123 19.51 14.82 -7.37
CA ILE A 123 20.41 13.84 -6.77
C ILE A 123 21.45 13.49 -7.84
N PRO A 124 22.76 13.56 -7.54
CA PRO A 124 23.78 13.21 -8.51
C PRO A 124 23.63 11.75 -8.94
N GLU A 125 23.75 11.50 -10.24
CA GLU A 125 23.78 10.15 -10.79
C GLU A 125 25.00 9.40 -10.28
N VAL A 126 24.76 8.23 -9.71
CA VAL A 126 25.80 7.33 -9.20
C VAL A 126 25.94 6.20 -10.21
N LEU A 127 27.13 6.06 -10.81
CA LEU A 127 27.48 5.05 -11.84
C LEU A 127 26.74 5.21 -13.19
N PRO A 128 26.90 6.35 -13.90
CA PRO A 128 26.27 6.57 -15.22
C PRO A 128 26.70 5.54 -16.28
N SER A 129 27.88 4.94 -16.14
CA SER A 129 28.39 3.90 -17.06
C SER A 129 27.61 2.58 -17.00
N LEU A 130 26.85 2.33 -15.93
CA LEU A 130 26.11 1.08 -15.73
C LEU A 130 24.59 1.26 -15.85
N GLU A 131 24.08 2.46 -16.10
CA GLU A 131 22.63 2.72 -16.16
C GLU A 131 21.91 1.87 -17.21
N HIS A 132 22.54 1.69 -18.37
CA HIS A 132 22.00 0.87 -19.45
C HIS A 132 22.35 -0.62 -19.32
N PHE A 133 22.97 -1.04 -18.21
CA PHE A 133 23.18 -2.46 -17.97
C PHE A 133 21.82 -3.13 -17.77
N THR A 134 21.47 -4.00 -18.70
CA THR A 134 20.18 -4.72 -18.71
C THR A 134 20.41 -6.18 -18.37
N LEU A 135 19.54 -6.73 -17.52
CA LEU A 135 19.38 -8.15 -17.36
C LEU A 135 18.20 -8.60 -18.23
N GLY A 136 18.51 -9.24 -19.35
CA GLY A 136 17.53 -9.82 -20.28
C GLY A 136 16.65 -8.80 -21.01
N GLY A 137 17.05 -7.53 -21.12
CA GLY A 137 16.29 -6.47 -21.80
C GLY A 137 15.04 -5.98 -21.08
N VAL A 138 14.76 -6.51 -19.88
CA VAL A 138 13.56 -6.18 -19.10
C VAL A 138 13.91 -5.48 -17.78
N PHE A 139 15.07 -5.80 -17.20
CA PHE A 139 15.45 -5.31 -15.88
C PHE A 139 16.69 -4.42 -15.94
N TYR A 140 16.54 -3.18 -15.49
CA TYR A 140 17.60 -2.17 -15.46
C TYR A 140 17.97 -1.86 -13.99
N PRO A 141 18.84 -2.68 -13.35
CA PRO A 141 19.14 -2.56 -11.93
C PRO A 141 19.73 -1.20 -11.53
N PHE A 142 20.53 -0.59 -12.41
CA PHE A 142 21.26 0.65 -12.11
C PHE A 142 20.59 1.93 -12.64
N HIS A 143 19.45 1.81 -13.32
CA HIS A 143 18.66 3.00 -13.68
C HIS A 143 18.21 3.74 -12.41
N ASP A 144 18.43 5.06 -12.36
CA ASP A 144 18.18 5.91 -11.18
C ASP A 144 18.84 5.41 -9.89
N PHE A 145 20.08 4.89 -9.97
CA PHE A 145 20.73 4.29 -8.79
C PHE A 145 20.86 5.26 -7.60
N GLY A 146 21.08 6.55 -7.86
CA GLY A 146 21.10 7.59 -6.82
C GLY A 146 19.78 7.70 -6.06
N VAL A 147 18.64 7.65 -6.77
CA VAL A 147 17.29 7.67 -6.16
C VAL A 147 17.06 6.40 -5.34
N LYS A 148 17.50 5.25 -5.84
CA LYS A 148 17.39 3.97 -5.12
C LYS A 148 18.20 3.96 -3.82
N LEU A 149 19.41 4.53 -3.82
CA LEU A 149 20.22 4.65 -2.60
C LEU A 149 19.54 5.52 -1.55
N VAL A 150 18.99 6.67 -1.96
CA VAL A 150 18.23 7.55 -1.05
C VAL A 150 16.96 6.86 -0.53
N ALA A 151 16.33 5.99 -1.32
CA ALA A 151 15.18 5.22 -0.88
C ALA A 151 15.53 4.09 0.12
N ILE A 152 16.78 3.66 0.19
CA ILE A 152 17.25 2.59 1.09
C ILE A 152 17.67 3.13 2.46
N VAL A 153 18.20 4.35 2.51
CA VAL A 153 18.72 5.02 3.72
C VAL A 153 17.60 5.71 4.49
#